data_AF-A0A6B9Z1P2-F1
#
_entry.id   AF-A0A6B9Z1P2-F1
#
_cell.length_a   1.000
_cell.length_b   1.000
_cell.length_c   1.000
_cell.angle_alpha   90.00
_cell.angle_beta   90.00
_cell.angle_gamma   90.00
#
_symmetry.space_group_name_H-M   'P 1'
#
loop_
_entity.id
_entity.type
_entity.pdbx_description
1 polymer ?
#
loop_
_entity_poly.entity_id
_entity_poly.type
_entity_poly.pdbx_seq_one_letter_code
_entity_poly.pdbx_strand_id
1 'polypeptide(L)' 'MKMINKAWHKMNVMPKNATIDQRICWHLAHQQNCGCRPIPAKLKAEIAGRNINTTPDGQS' A
#
# COMPACT_ATOMS: atom_id res chain seq x y z
N MET A 1 -2.73 -9.37 16.01
CA MET A 1 -1.28 -9.71 16.02
C MET A 1 -0.63 -9.12 14.77
N LYS A 2 0.41 -8.30 14.89
CA LYS A 2 1.21 -7.85 13.73
C LYS A 2 2.10 -9.00 13.27
N MET A 3 1.69 -9.70 12.21
CA MET A 3 2.52 -10.74 11.59
C MET A 3 3.57 -10.07 10.70
N ILE A 4 4.85 -10.30 11.00
CA ILE A 4 5.96 -9.87 10.15
C ILE A 4 6.46 -11.04 9.32
N ASN A 5 6.32 -10.94 8.00
CA ASN A 5 6.92 -11.89 7.07
C ASN A 5 8.35 -11.43 6.73
N LYS A 6 9.33 -11.92 7.51
CA LYS A 6 10.74 -11.55 7.36
C LYS A 6 11.30 -11.94 5.98
N ALA A 7 10.87 -13.07 5.41
CA ALA A 7 11.31 -13.51 4.09
C ALA A 7 10.85 -12.54 3.01
N TRP A 8 9.57 -12.14 3.06
CA TRP A 8 9.02 -11.16 2.12
C TRP A 8 9.77 -9.83 2.20
N HIS A 9 10.08 -9.32 3.40
CA HIS A 9 10.84 -8.07 3.55
C HIS A 9 12.26 -8.13 2.96
N LYS A 10 12.93 -9.28 3.03
CA LYS A 10 14.26 -9.45 2.44
C LYS A 10 14.24 -9.40 0.91
N MET A 11 13.20 -9.96 0.31
CA MET A 11 13.05 -10.01 -1.15
C MET A 11 12.42 -8.73 -1.72
N ASN A 12 11.52 -8.09 -0.96
CA ASN A 12 10.75 -6.93 -1.37
C ASN A 12 11.13 -5.75 -0.48
N VAL A 13 12.37 -5.27 -0.60
CA VAL A 13 12.81 -4.07 0.11
C VAL A 13 12.27 -2.85 -0.63
N MET A 14 11.70 -1.88 0.11
CA MET A 14 11.26 -0.63 -0.50
C MET A 14 12.46 0.15 -1.05
N PRO A 15 12.45 0.57 -2.33
CA PRO A 15 13.53 1.37 -2.89
C PRO A 15 13.73 2.69 -2.15
N LYS A 16 14.98 3.15 -2.00
CA LYS A 16 15.30 4.41 -1.27
C LYS A 16 14.61 5.63 -1.88
N ASN A 17 14.59 5.72 -3.21
CA ASN A 17 13.95 6.80 -3.97
C ASN A 17 12.68 6.33 -4.67
N ALA A 18 11.88 5.50 -4.00
CA ALA A 18 10.64 4.99 -4.57
C ALA A 18 9.65 6.13 -4.88
N THR A 19 9.13 6.13 -6.11
CA THR A 19 8.02 7.00 -6.52
C THR A 19 6.76 6.67 -5.72
N ILE A 20 5.75 7.56 -5.77
CA ILE A 20 4.48 7.32 -5.10
C ILE A 20 3.83 6.02 -5.60
N ASP A 21 3.84 5.77 -6.90
CA ASP A 21 3.34 4.53 -7.53
C ASP A 21 4.04 3.29 -6.97
N GLN A 22 5.38 3.30 -6.94
CA GLN A 22 6.15 2.18 -6.41
C GLN A 22 5.85 1.94 -4.93
N ARG A 23 5.67 3.01 -4.15
CA ARG A 23 5.29 2.92 -2.73
C ARG A 23 3.90 2.32 -2.57
N ILE A 24 2.93 2.74 -3.39
CA ILE A 24 1.57 2.19 -3.40
C ILE A 24 1.62 0.69 -3.70
N CYS A 25 2.22 0.30 -4.81
CA CYS A 25 2.35 -1.11 -5.22
C CYS A 25 3.02 -1.95 -4.14
N TRP A 26 4.12 -1.45 -3.57
CA TRP A 26 4.83 -2.12 -2.48
C TRP A 26 3.94 -2.31 -1.26
N HIS A 27 3.19 -1.28 -0.85
CA HIS A 27 2.31 -1.34 0.32
C HIS A 27 1.10 -2.27 0.11
N LEU A 28 0.55 -2.35 -1.10
CA LEU A 28 -0.52 -3.29 -1.45
C LEU A 28 -0.04 -4.74 -1.39
N ALA A 29 1.14 -5.03 -1.95
CA ALA A 29 1.76 -6.35 -1.85
C ALA A 29 2.14 -6.69 -0.40
N HIS A 30 2.64 -5.70 0.35
CA HIS A 30 2.94 -5.84 1.77
C HIS A 30 1.70 -6.25 2.55
N GLN A 31 0.55 -5.58 2.43
CA GLN A 31 -0.65 -5.97 3.19
C GLN A 31 -1.08 -7.43 2.97
N GLN A 32 -0.90 -7.96 1.76
CA GLN A 32 -1.26 -9.34 1.42
C GLN A 32 -0.30 -10.38 2.02
N ASN A 33 0.98 -10.02 2.18
CA ASN A 33 2.03 -10.95 2.62
C ASN A 33 2.48 -10.72 4.07
N CYS A 34 2.25 -9.52 4.61
CA CYS A 34 2.80 -9.00 5.85
C CYS A 34 1.89 -7.91 6.45
N GLY A 35 1.26 -8.19 7.58
CA GLY A 35 0.40 -7.23 8.30
C GLY A 35 1.16 -6.27 9.22
N CYS A 36 2.49 -6.21 9.18
CA CYS A 36 3.28 -5.55 10.23
C CYS A 36 3.12 -4.03 10.28
N ARG A 37 2.66 -3.40 9.20
CA ARG A 37 2.45 -1.96 9.10
C ARG A 37 1.30 -1.66 8.15
N PRO A 38 0.30 -0.84 8.54
CA PRO A 38 -0.77 -0.43 7.65
C PRO A 38 -0.27 0.54 6.57
N ILE A 39 -1.05 0.71 5.51
CA ILE A 39 -0.78 1.70 4.45
C ILE A 39 -0.85 3.12 5.06
N PRO A 40 0.18 3.96 4.89
CA PRO A 40 0.18 5.36 5.34
C PRO A 40 -1.00 6.17 4.79
N ALA A 41 -1.53 7.09 5.59
CA ALA A 41 -2.67 7.94 5.20
C ALA A 41 -2.42 8.73 3.91
N LYS A 42 -1.21 9.27 3.72
CA LYS A 42 -0.82 9.96 2.48
C LYS A 42 -0.94 9.05 1.26
N LEU A 43 -0.50 7.80 1.34
CA LEU A 43 -0.64 6.86 0.22
C LEU A 43 -2.09 6.43 0.00
N LYS A 44 -2.89 6.30 1.07
CA LYS A 44 -4.33 6.06 0.94
C LYS A 44 -5.03 7.22 0.22
N ALA A 45 -4.67 8.46 0.55
CA ALA A 45 -5.19 9.65 -0.12
C ALA A 45 -4.75 9.70 -1.59
N GLU A 46 -3.51 9.33 -1.90
CA GLU A 46 -3.06 9.21 -3.30
C GLU A 46 -3.82 8.12 -4.06
N ILE A 47 -4.06 6.95 -3.45
CA ILE A 47 -4.86 5.88 -4.06
C ILE A 47 -6.30 6.34 -4.33
N ALA A 48 -6.92 7.04 -3.36
CA ALA A 48 -8.27 7.58 -3.49
C ALA A 48 -8.34 8.73 -4.51
N GLY A 49 -7.40 9.67 -4.46
CA GLY A 49 -7.34 10.85 -5.33
C GLY A 49 -6.97 10.53 -6.78
N ARG A 50 -6.28 9.40 -7.04
CA ARG A 50 -5.99 8.91 -8.38
C ARG A 50 -7.18 8.21 -9.06
N ASN A 51 -8.34 8.19 -8.42
CA ASN A 51 -9.59 7.70 -8.99
C ASN A 51 -9.50 6.24 -9.50
N ILE A 52 -8.90 5.34 -8.71
CA ILE A 52 -9.35 3.95 -8.77
C ILE A 52 -10.74 3.98 -8.12
N ASN A 53 -11.75 4.14 -8.96
CA ASN A 53 -13.16 4.15 -8.60
C ASN A 53 -13.47 2.91 -7.75
N THR A 54 -13.45 3.04 -6.43
CA THR A 54 -13.96 2.02 -5.49
C THR A 54 -15.27 2.47 -4.86
N THR A 55 -15.87 3.51 -5.40
CA THR A 55 -17.25 3.92 -5.13
C THR A 55 -18.00 3.82 -6.44
N PRO A 56 -18.94 2.85 -6.59
CA PRO A 56 -19.95 3.00 -7.63
C PRO A 56 -20.83 4.16 -7.19
N ASP A 57 -20.72 5.25 -7.94
CA ASP A 57 -21.70 6.33 -8.06
C ASP A 57 -22.04 7.13 -6.80
N GLY A 58 -22.16 8.44 -7.01
CA GLY A 58 -22.68 9.35 -6.00
C GLY A 58 -24.03 8.90 -5.47
N GLN A 59 -24.26 9.15 -4.19
CA GLN A 59 -25.61 9.32 -3.67
C GLN A 59 -25.55 10.24 -2.46
N SER A 60 -26.01 11.47 -2.73
CA SER A 60 -26.61 12.52 -1.88
C SER A 60 -25.94 12.89 -0.56
#